data_AF-A0A661VUR3-F1
#
_entry.id   AF-A0A661VUR3-F1
#
_cell.length_a   1.000
_cell.length_b   1.000
_cell.length_c   1.000
_cell.angle_alpha   90.00
_cell.angle_beta   90.00
_cell.angle_gamma   90.00
#
_symmetry.space_group_name_H-M   'P 1'
#
loop_
_entity.id
_entity.type
_entity.pdbx_description
1 polymer ?
#
loop_
_entity_poly.entity_id
_entity_poly.type
_entity_poly.pdbx_seq_one_letter_code
_entity_poly.pdbx_strand_id
1 'polypeptide(L)' 'MERRPGCLVGLLKLAFLNAIFDWLQDRFGFGRGFSCGGIGCGVILLIILIVLACTTCANTDWFRAF' A
#
# COMPACT_ATOMS: atom_id res chain seq x y z
N MET A 1 17.78 9.43 17.05
CA MET A 1 16.37 9.24 17.45
C MET A 1 15.50 9.45 16.22
N GLU A 2 15.24 8.40 15.45
CA GLU A 2 14.28 8.50 14.35
C GLU A 2 12.88 8.67 14.93
N ARG A 3 12.23 9.81 14.65
CA ARG A 3 10.84 10.04 15.04
C ARG A 3 9.94 9.10 14.22
N ARG A 4 9.63 7.94 14.79
CA ARG A 4 8.61 7.03 14.26
C ARG A 4 7.28 7.79 14.16
N PRO A 5 6.58 7.72 13.02
CA PRO A 5 5.29 8.36 12.86
C PRO A 5 4.28 7.80 13.86
N GLY A 6 3.50 8.68 14.48
CA GLY A 6 2.40 8.30 15.37
C GLY A 6 1.25 7.61 14.62
N CYS A 7 0.32 7.04 15.38
CA CYS A 7 -0.81 6.23 14.91
C CYS A 7 -1.63 6.95 13.81
N LEU A 8 -1.94 8.24 13.98
CA LEU A 8 -2.72 9.00 13.00
C LEU A 8 -1.97 9.16 11.65
N VAL A 9 -0.66 9.40 11.72
CA VAL A 9 0.20 9.54 10.55
C VAL A 9 0.37 8.19 9.86
N GLY A 10 0.53 7.11 10.61
CA GLY A 10 0.56 5.75 10.07
C GLY A 10 -0.74 5.38 9.35
N LEU A 11 -1.89 5.69 9.95
CA LEU A 11 -3.21 5.44 9.36
C LEU A 11 -3.41 6.24 8.08
N LEU A 12 -3.02 7.52 8.06
CA LEU A 12 -3.10 8.37 6.87
C LEU A 12 -2.21 7.84 5.75
N LYS A 13 -1.00 7.39 6.08
CA LYS A 13 -0.06 6.82 5.12
C LYS A 13 -0.59 5.51 4.52
N LEU A 14 -1.21 4.66 5.35
CA LEU A 14 -1.88 3.42 4.91
C LEU A 14 -3.09 3.72 4.02
N ALA A 15 -3.92 4.71 4.39
CA ALA A 15 -5.09 5.11 3.61
C ALA A 15 -4.69 5.69 2.24
N PHE A 16 -3.67 6.54 2.21
CA PHE A 16 -3.14 7.11 0.97
C PHE A 16 -2.52 6.04 0.08
N LEU A 17 -1.78 5.10 0.66
CA LEU A 17 -1.21 3.97 -0.06
C LEU A 17 -2.31 3.10 -0.67
N ASN A 18 -3.35 2.75 0.10
CA ASN A 18 -4.51 2.02 -0.41
C ASN A 18 -5.21 2.76 -1.55
N ALA A 19 -5.40 4.08 -1.45
CA ALA A 19 -6.06 4.86 -2.49
C ALA A 19 -5.27 4.91 -3.82
N ILE A 20 -3.94 5.13 -3.75
CA ILE A 20 -3.07 5.05 -4.94
C ILE A 20 -3.17 3.66 -5.56
N PHE A 21 -3.19 2.66 -4.71
CA PHE A 21 -3.13 1.30 -5.16
C PHE A 21 -4.44 0.82 -5.78
N ASP A 22 -5.57 1.16 -5.19
CA ASP A 22 -6.91 0.94 -5.75
C ASP A 22 -7.03 1.61 -7.13
N TRP A 23 -6.53 2.85 -7.27
CA TRP A 23 -6.47 3.54 -8.56
C TRP A 23 -5.57 2.81 -9.58
N LEU A 24 -4.40 2.35 -9.15
CA LEU A 24 -3.44 1.66 -10.01
C LEU A 24 -3.95 0.26 -10.39
N GLN A 25 -4.69 -0.40 -9.49
CA GLN A 25 -5.32 -1.70 -9.69
C GLN A 25 -6.59 -1.60 -10.55
N ASP A 26 -7.36 -0.50 -10.50
CA ASP A 26 -8.48 -0.24 -11.43
C ASP A 26 -8.00 0.06 -12.86
N ARG A 27 -6.84 0.73 -12.98
CA ARG A 27 -6.23 1.12 -14.27
C ARG A 27 -5.37 0.01 -14.90
N PHE A 28 -4.59 -0.72 -14.11
CA PHE A 28 -3.62 -1.73 -14.59
C PHE A 28 -3.88 -3.14 -14.05
N GLY A 29 -4.77 -3.32 -13.09
CA GLY A 29 -5.07 -4.60 -12.46
C GLY A 29 -6.10 -5.43 -13.22
N PHE A 30 -6.30 -6.65 -12.68
CA PHE A 30 -7.05 -7.79 -13.22
C PHE A 30 -8.07 -7.48 -14.34
N GLY A 31 -7.82 -8.06 -15.51
CA GLY A 31 -8.84 -8.19 -16.57
C GLY A 31 -8.89 -7.08 -17.61
N ARG A 32 -8.07 -6.01 -17.51
CA ARG A 32 -8.05 -4.90 -18.51
C ARG A 32 -6.86 -4.92 -19.49
N GLY A 33 -5.94 -5.88 -19.39
CA GLY A 33 -4.77 -6.01 -20.27
C GLY A 33 -4.80 -7.22 -21.20
N PHE A 34 -4.38 -7.04 -22.45
CA PHE A 34 -4.23 -8.09 -23.47
C PHE A 34 -3.28 -9.20 -22.96
N SER A 35 -3.85 -10.38 -22.66
CA SER A 35 -3.24 -11.70 -22.45
C SER A 35 -2.11 -11.92 -21.40
N CYS A 36 -1.31 -10.93 -20.98
CA CYS A 36 -0.25 -11.10 -19.96
C CYS A 36 -0.25 -10.02 -18.85
N GLY A 37 -0.87 -8.85 -19.08
CA GLY A 37 -0.88 -7.75 -18.10
C GLY A 37 -1.90 -7.91 -16.96
N GLY A 38 -2.95 -8.73 -17.15
CA GLY A 38 -4.06 -8.81 -16.20
C GLY A 38 -3.73 -9.51 -14.87
N ILE A 39 -3.06 -10.67 -14.92
CA ILE A 39 -2.72 -11.45 -13.73
C ILE A 39 -1.33 -11.08 -13.20
N GLY A 40 -0.33 -10.93 -14.08
CA GLY A 40 1.05 -10.65 -13.68
C GLY A 40 1.25 -9.28 -13.05
N CYS A 41 0.87 -8.20 -13.74
CA CYS A 41 1.03 -6.84 -13.21
C CYS A 41 0.13 -6.59 -11.99
N GLY A 42 -1.08 -7.16 -11.97
CA GLY A 42 -1.97 -7.10 -10.81
C GLY A 42 -1.38 -7.76 -9.55
N VAL A 43 -0.75 -8.93 -9.68
CA VAL A 43 -0.11 -9.64 -8.56
C VAL A 43 1.15 -8.93 -8.09
N ILE A 44 1.98 -8.43 -9.01
CA ILE A 44 3.20 -7.67 -8.67
C ILE A 44 2.85 -6.43 -7.86
N LEU A 45 1.84 -5.68 -8.31
CA LEU A 45 1.31 -4.57 -7.55
C LEU A 45 0.94 -5.07 -6.15
N LEU A 46 0.04 -6.06 -6.04
CA LEU A 46 -0.45 -6.62 -4.76
C LEU A 46 0.67 -6.91 -3.75
N ILE A 47 1.75 -7.53 -4.20
CA ILE A 47 2.94 -7.83 -3.40
C ILE A 47 3.61 -6.54 -2.89
N ILE A 48 3.79 -5.54 -3.75
CA ILE A 48 4.39 -4.25 -3.38
C ILE A 48 3.55 -3.55 -2.28
N LEU A 49 2.22 -3.53 -2.38
CA LEU A 49 1.37 -2.95 -1.32
C LEU A 49 1.49 -3.71 -0.01
N ILE A 50 1.48 -5.04 -0.03
CA ILE A 50 1.63 -5.83 1.19
C ILE A 50 2.97 -5.51 1.87
N VAL A 51 4.06 -5.40 1.10
CA VAL A 51 5.38 -5.01 1.63
C VAL A 51 5.37 -3.59 2.19
N LEU A 52 4.79 -2.61 1.47
CA LEU A 52 4.71 -1.24 1.97
C LEU A 52 3.78 -1.09 3.18
N ALA A 53 2.70 -1.87 3.25
CA ALA A 53 1.79 -1.90 4.39
C ALA A 53 2.48 -2.51 5.61
N CYS A 54 3.15 -3.66 5.47
CA CYS A 54 3.93 -4.28 6.54
C CYS A 54 5.05 -3.36 7.07
N THR A 55 5.79 -2.72 6.17
CA THR A 55 6.87 -1.79 6.55
C THR A 55 6.32 -0.54 7.25
N THR A 56 5.18 -0.01 6.81
CA THR A 56 4.49 1.11 7.46
C THR A 56 3.95 0.70 8.83
N CYS A 57 3.35 -0.49 8.94
CA CYS A 57 2.86 -1.03 10.22
C CYS A 57 3.98 -1.27 11.22
N ALA A 58 5.14 -1.77 10.78
CA ALA A 58 6.30 -2.02 11.63
C ALA A 58 7.06 -0.73 12.01
N ASN A 59 6.93 0.33 11.22
CA ASN A 59 7.53 1.65 11.52
C ASN A 59 6.61 2.59 12.29
N THR A 60 5.31 2.28 12.41
CA THR A 60 4.36 3.13 13.12
C THR A 60 4.26 2.71 14.59
N ASP A 61 4.35 3.69 15.49
CA ASP A 61 4.08 3.47 16.91
C ASP A 61 2.58 3.54 17.19
N TRP A 62 1.90 2.39 17.18
CA TRP A 62 0.45 2.28 17.38
C TRP A 62 -0.03 2.78 18.75
N PHE A 63 0.83 2.69 19.76
CA PHE A 63 0.56 3.17 21.11
C PHE A 63 0.77 4.68 21.28
N ARG A 64 1.26 5.37 20.25
CA ARG A 64 1.55 6.80 20.29
C ARG A 64 0.62 7.53 19.32
N ALA A 65 -0.31 8.31 19.86
CA ALA A 65 -1.29 9.03 19.05
C ALA A 65 -0.67 10.16 18.17
N PHE A 66 0.47 10.73 18.58
CA PHE A 66 1.11 11.90 17.96
C PHE A 66 2.64 11.79 17.84
#